data_AF-A0A832ACY1-F1
#
_entry.id   AF-A0A832ACY1-F1
#
_cell.length_a   1.000
_cell.length_b   1.000
_cell.length_c   1.000
_cell.angle_alpha   90.00
_cell.angle_beta   90.00
_cell.angle_gamma   90.00
#
_symmetry.space_group_name_H-M   'P 1'
#
loop_
_entity.id
_entity.type
_entity.pdbx_description
1 polymer ?
#
loop_
_entity_poly.entity_id
_entity_poly.type
_entity_poly.pdbx_seq_one_letter_code
_entity_poly.pdbx_strand_id
1 'polypeptide(L)'
;MKRKLDISINCKKWIKIKWRSMMMKNLGKFVLLFFIAVPMYASLSVSVDSRKVTEGESVVLTIKARGETMDKLQLVSVCDEDITSSAAGTNITSINGSFSKENTYRYTFTPTQNCTIAPIEMTIDGKKEVSEPIDITVSKMVVTKDSPFILEMVSNTKDVRVGEPFEVVVRLKMRHGAKAVDSKYTPPKMKNIWIKKEEQGNRYEEGDYTVTKLTYVLAVQKPGLHTIGNAQMKIASRTQSRDAWGQWMPTVKWRSYFSNELEINATALPNNTSLVGDLKIEAKADKTKVQANEAVNVELVISGRGNFEDIGSLKPYVSGVSVFEEEPKIDEGIHGGYYQGSWHQKFTFVGDGNYEIPAFSIRYFDTTTQSVKTLQTQAISVEVIGGAVSNQSEKVVVEKADSDQEEPLPTVSEVSGFSYENFGLGLFVGAFLVFILMMIPWKRVPKKKDTVSLADEKSLILFLMPYINDAGVKEMIELLEARVYNGADVSIDKKVLKAMVKKYQA
;
A
#
# COMPACT_ATOMS: atom_id res chain seq x y z
N MET A 1 -88.96 -19.69 -9.56
CA MET A 1 -90.33 -19.46 -10.07
C MET A 1 -91.23 -19.16 -8.87
N LYS A 2 -92.03 -18.10 -8.98
CA LYS A 2 -92.75 -17.36 -7.92
C LYS A 2 -93.48 -18.21 -6.85
N ARG A 3 -93.38 -17.78 -5.59
CA ARG A 3 -94.57 -17.55 -4.74
C ARG A 3 -94.29 -16.53 -3.64
N LYS A 4 -95.05 -15.43 -3.70
CA LYS A 4 -95.16 -14.35 -2.72
C LYS A 4 -95.87 -14.86 -1.47
N LEU A 5 -95.49 -14.36 -0.30
CA LEU A 5 -96.43 -14.14 0.79
C LEU A 5 -96.13 -12.78 1.41
N ASP A 6 -97.10 -11.88 1.27
CA ASP A 6 -97.20 -10.57 1.92
C ASP A 6 -97.43 -10.74 3.42
N ILE A 7 -96.71 -9.98 4.25
CA ILE A 7 -97.25 -9.49 5.54
C ILE A 7 -96.92 -8.01 5.64
N SER A 8 -97.98 -7.23 5.44
CA SER A 8 -98.08 -5.80 5.70
C SER A 8 -98.38 -5.58 7.19
N ILE A 9 -97.53 -4.85 7.91
CA ILE A 9 -97.96 -4.05 9.07
C ILE A 9 -97.38 -2.65 8.94
N ASN A 10 -98.30 -1.74 8.73
CA ASN A 10 -98.14 -0.30 8.63
C ASN A 10 -98.27 0.28 10.05
N CYS A 11 -97.26 0.98 10.56
CA CYS A 11 -97.47 1.88 11.69
C CYS A 11 -96.72 3.20 11.46
N LYS A 12 -97.49 4.17 10.98
CA LYS A 12 -97.16 5.60 10.94
C LYS A 12 -96.67 6.07 12.31
N LYS A 13 -95.50 6.71 12.35
CA LYS A 13 -95.33 7.93 13.15
C LYS A 13 -94.39 8.91 12.46
N TRP A 14 -95.01 9.99 12.03
CA TRP A 14 -94.41 11.23 11.56
C TRP A 14 -93.44 11.82 12.59
N ILE A 15 -92.24 12.16 12.16
CA ILE A 15 -91.49 13.31 12.68
C ILE A 15 -91.05 14.14 11.48
N LYS A 16 -91.81 15.21 11.20
CA LYS A 16 -91.38 16.33 10.37
C LYS A 16 -90.37 17.14 11.18
N ILE A 17 -89.10 17.13 10.80
CA ILE A 17 -88.14 18.15 11.25
C ILE A 17 -87.73 19.00 10.04
N LYS A 18 -88.11 20.27 10.14
CA LYS A 18 -87.81 21.38 9.25
C LYS A 18 -86.31 21.44 8.92
N TRP A 19 -85.96 21.41 7.64
CA TRP A 19 -84.71 21.98 7.16
C TRP A 19 -84.80 23.50 7.25
N ARG A 20 -84.27 24.06 8.35
CA ARG A 20 -83.90 25.48 8.40
C ARG A 20 -82.48 25.58 7.87
N SER A 21 -82.33 26.22 6.71
CA SER A 21 -81.03 26.68 6.24
C SER A 21 -80.46 27.65 7.28
N MET A 22 -79.43 27.21 7.99
CA MET A 22 -78.59 28.10 8.77
C MET A 22 -77.20 28.07 8.13
N MET A 23 -76.83 29.21 7.54
CA MET A 23 -75.48 29.51 7.11
C MET A 23 -74.50 29.16 8.22
N MET A 24 -73.71 28.10 8.04
CA MET A 24 -72.52 27.89 8.85
C MET A 24 -71.31 28.46 8.09
N LYS A 25 -71.12 29.78 8.19
CA LYS A 25 -69.96 30.48 7.63
C LYS A 25 -68.61 30.15 8.29
N ASN A 26 -68.52 29.14 9.17
CA ASN A 26 -67.29 28.84 9.91
C ASN A 26 -66.97 27.32 10.05
N LEU A 27 -67.50 26.43 9.21
CA LEU A 27 -67.10 25.01 9.28
C LEU A 27 -65.79 24.68 8.53
N GLY A 28 -65.30 25.57 7.66
CA GLY A 28 -63.98 25.43 7.03
C GLY A 28 -62.79 25.67 7.96
N LYS A 29 -63.03 26.10 9.21
CA LYS A 29 -61.99 26.34 10.23
C LYS A 29 -61.78 25.18 11.22
N PHE A 30 -62.59 24.12 11.16
CA PHE A 30 -62.47 22.98 12.08
C PHE A 30 -62.11 21.65 11.42
N VAL A 31 -61.76 21.64 10.13
CA VAL A 31 -61.39 20.41 9.39
C VAL A 31 -59.89 20.39 8.99
N LEU A 32 -59.08 21.37 9.44
CA LEU A 32 -57.65 21.46 9.10
C LEU A 32 -56.72 21.31 10.31
N LEU A 33 -56.97 20.34 11.20
CA LEU A 33 -56.04 20.05 12.30
C LEU A 33 -56.18 18.63 12.85
N PHE A 34 -56.30 17.64 11.97
CA PHE A 34 -55.78 16.31 12.29
C PHE A 34 -54.31 16.29 11.83
N PHE A 35 -53.47 17.05 12.54
CA PHE A 35 -52.07 16.70 12.62
C PHE A 35 -52.06 15.32 13.24
N ILE A 36 -51.86 14.28 12.42
CA ILE A 36 -51.51 12.96 12.91
C ILE A 36 -50.19 13.17 13.64
N ALA A 37 -50.28 13.35 14.96
CA ALA A 37 -49.15 13.19 15.85
C ALA A 37 -48.78 11.72 15.72
N VAL A 38 -47.88 11.39 14.80
CA VAL A 38 -47.24 10.08 14.80
C VAL A 38 -46.35 10.09 16.04
N PRO A 39 -46.65 9.32 17.10
CA PRO A 39 -45.71 9.17 18.20
C PRO A 39 -44.36 8.72 17.63
N MET A 40 -43.33 9.53 17.86
CA MET A 40 -41.95 9.15 17.56
C MET A 40 -41.56 8.07 18.57
N TYR A 41 -41.73 6.81 18.19
CA TYR A 41 -41.33 5.70 19.04
C TYR A 41 -39.81 5.52 19.04
N ALA A 42 -39.29 5.07 20.19
CA ALA A 42 -37.97 4.49 20.29
C ALA A 42 -37.80 3.40 19.23
N SER A 43 -36.66 3.38 18.54
CA SER A 43 -36.39 2.35 17.52
C SER A 43 -34.92 1.97 17.47
N LEU A 44 -34.67 0.68 17.29
CA LEU A 44 -33.36 0.10 17.05
C LEU A 44 -33.36 -0.52 15.65
N SER A 45 -32.41 -0.14 14.81
CA SER A 45 -32.21 -0.73 13.48
C SER A 45 -30.75 -1.16 13.32
N VAL A 46 -30.56 -2.41 12.90
CA VAL A 46 -29.24 -3.01 12.67
C VAL A 46 -29.17 -3.48 11.22
N SER A 47 -28.09 -3.12 10.54
CA SER A 47 -27.89 -3.45 9.13
C SER A 47 -26.42 -3.64 8.82
N VAL A 48 -26.14 -4.38 7.75
CA VAL A 48 -24.80 -4.54 7.19
C VAL A 48 -24.79 -4.05 5.74
N ASP A 49 -23.64 -3.58 5.28
CA ASP A 49 -23.45 -3.14 3.91
C ASP A 49 -23.41 -4.30 2.89
N SER A 50 -22.95 -5.49 3.33
CA SER A 50 -23.05 -6.75 2.56
C SER A 50 -23.26 -7.97 3.46
N ARG A 51 -24.16 -8.87 3.06
CA ARG A 51 -24.37 -10.19 3.71
C ARG A 51 -23.56 -11.32 3.07
N LYS A 52 -22.96 -11.08 1.90
CA LYS A 52 -22.10 -12.03 1.19
C LYS A 52 -20.78 -11.34 0.91
N VAL A 53 -19.69 -11.91 1.42
CA VAL A 53 -18.34 -11.37 1.30
C VAL A 53 -17.37 -12.47 0.96
N THR A 54 -16.26 -12.10 0.33
CA THR A 54 -15.14 -13.04 0.11
C THR A 54 -14.21 -12.99 1.31
N GLU A 55 -13.55 -14.11 1.62
CA GLU A 55 -12.52 -14.17 2.65
C GLU A 55 -11.52 -13.00 2.53
N GLY A 56 -11.32 -12.23 3.61
CA GLY A 56 -10.48 -11.03 3.64
C GLY A 56 -11.16 -9.71 3.25
N GLU A 57 -12.45 -9.72 2.91
CA GLU A 57 -13.28 -8.51 2.79
C GLU A 57 -13.90 -8.14 4.13
N SER A 58 -13.92 -6.83 4.41
CA SER A 58 -14.53 -6.32 5.64
C SER A 58 -16.01 -6.02 5.44
N VAL A 59 -16.79 -6.21 6.50
CA VAL A 59 -18.21 -5.87 6.59
C VAL A 59 -18.37 -4.67 7.52
N VAL A 60 -19.22 -3.72 7.14
CA VAL A 60 -19.58 -2.57 7.98
C VAL A 60 -20.95 -2.80 8.61
N LEU A 61 -20.94 -3.11 9.90
CA LEU A 61 -22.13 -3.16 10.74
C LEU A 61 -22.56 -1.75 11.14
N THR A 62 -23.78 -1.38 10.76
CA THR A 62 -24.40 -0.08 11.10
C THR A 62 -25.57 -0.30 12.03
N ILE A 63 -25.51 0.31 13.21
CA ILE A 63 -26.53 0.27 14.26
C ILE A 63 -27.05 1.69 14.44
N LYS A 64 -28.35 1.90 14.25
CA LYS A 64 -29.01 3.18 14.52
C LYS A 64 -30.05 3.01 15.60
N ALA A 65 -29.92 3.81 16.65
CA ALA A 65 -30.86 3.88 17.76
C ALA A 65 -31.46 5.29 17.81
N ARG A 66 -32.80 5.40 17.91
CA ARG A 66 -33.54 6.66 17.99
C ARG A 66 -34.42 6.71 19.24
N GLY A 67 -34.40 7.83 19.99
CA GLY A 67 -35.02 7.98 21.32
C GLY A 67 -34.46 9.19 22.11
N GLU A 68 -34.93 9.43 23.33
CA GLU A 68 -34.51 10.56 24.18
C GLU A 68 -33.27 10.23 25.03
N THR A 69 -33.26 9.02 25.58
CA THR A 69 -32.28 8.45 26.50
C THR A 69 -31.85 7.06 26.02
N MET A 70 -30.54 6.82 26.04
CA MET A 70 -29.93 5.61 25.49
C MET A 70 -28.65 5.26 26.21
N ASP A 71 -28.41 3.96 26.36
CA ASP A 71 -27.12 3.45 26.80
C ASP A 71 -26.03 3.65 25.74
N LYS A 72 -24.77 3.69 26.16
CA LYS A 72 -23.64 3.67 25.20
C LYS A 72 -23.41 2.24 24.75
N LEU A 73 -23.42 2.02 23.45
CA LEU A 73 -23.04 0.74 22.85
C LEU A 73 -21.54 0.75 22.51
N GLN A 74 -20.82 -0.27 22.98
CA GLN A 74 -19.44 -0.55 22.60
C GLN A 74 -19.30 -2.05 22.39
N LEU A 75 -19.15 -2.44 21.12
CA LEU A 75 -18.79 -3.80 20.77
C LEU A 75 -17.27 -3.91 20.73
N VAL A 76 -16.74 -5.06 21.14
CA VAL A 76 -15.31 -5.40 21.05
C VAL A 76 -15.05 -6.35 19.88
N SER A 77 -15.96 -7.30 19.69
CA SER A 77 -15.94 -8.26 18.59
C SER A 77 -17.34 -8.43 17.98
N VAL A 78 -17.38 -8.90 16.74
CA VAL A 78 -18.58 -9.31 16.02
C VAL A 78 -18.25 -10.59 15.25
N CYS A 79 -19.09 -11.62 15.37
CA CYS A 79 -18.81 -12.94 14.78
C CYS A 79 -17.47 -13.55 15.23
N ASP A 80 -17.11 -13.40 16.51
CA ASP A 80 -15.82 -13.84 17.08
C ASP A 80 -14.58 -13.20 16.43
N GLU A 81 -14.76 -12.16 15.61
CA GLU A 81 -13.69 -11.38 14.99
C GLU A 81 -13.56 -10.02 15.68
N ASP A 82 -12.32 -9.56 15.82
CA ASP A 82 -12.02 -8.25 16.37
C ASP A 82 -12.50 -7.11 15.47
N ILE A 83 -12.95 -6.02 16.08
CA ILE A 83 -13.35 -4.82 15.36
C ILE A 83 -12.11 -4.04 14.91
N THR A 84 -11.93 -3.97 13.59
CA THR A 84 -10.84 -3.23 12.93
C THR A 84 -11.02 -1.71 12.97
N SER A 85 -12.26 -1.22 13.01
CA SER A 85 -12.56 0.21 13.09
C SER A 85 -13.92 0.43 13.74
N SER A 86 -14.02 1.47 14.57
CA SER A 86 -15.29 1.90 15.18
C SER A 86 -15.49 3.40 15.01
N ALA A 87 -16.74 3.80 14.74
CA ALA A 87 -17.15 5.19 14.65
C ALA A 87 -18.55 5.36 15.24
N ALA A 88 -18.77 6.47 15.94
CA ALA A 88 -20.08 6.83 16.47
C ALA A 88 -20.42 8.26 16.07
N GLY A 89 -21.70 8.53 15.81
CA GLY A 89 -22.22 9.86 15.53
C GLY A 89 -23.60 10.04 16.14
N THR A 90 -23.90 11.26 16.56
CA THR A 90 -25.20 11.62 17.13
C THR A 90 -25.83 12.74 16.32
N ASN A 91 -27.09 12.55 15.93
CA ASN A 91 -27.90 13.58 15.32
C ASN A 91 -29.03 13.95 16.28
N ILE A 92 -29.26 15.25 16.52
CA ILE A 92 -30.28 15.73 17.45
C ILE A 92 -31.32 16.49 16.64
N THR A 93 -32.57 16.07 16.76
CA THR A 93 -33.72 16.73 16.15
C THR A 93 -34.64 17.28 17.24
N SER A 94 -35.17 18.49 17.05
CA SER A 94 -36.16 19.08 17.93
C SER A 94 -37.36 19.49 17.08
N ILE A 95 -38.52 18.92 17.38
CA ILE A 95 -39.79 19.24 16.71
C ILE A 95 -40.78 19.60 17.81
N ASN A 96 -41.33 20.81 17.78
CA ASN A 96 -42.34 21.30 18.72
C ASN A 96 -41.98 21.10 20.21
N GLY A 97 -40.70 21.23 20.58
CA GLY A 97 -40.22 21.11 21.97
C GLY A 97 -39.94 19.68 22.46
N SER A 98 -40.33 18.64 21.70
CA SER A 98 -39.86 17.27 21.95
C SER A 98 -38.49 17.06 21.29
N PHE A 99 -37.54 16.53 22.06
CA PHE A 99 -36.19 16.23 21.59
C PHE A 99 -36.12 14.76 21.18
N SER A 100 -35.54 14.45 20.02
CA SER A 100 -35.24 13.08 19.62
C SER A 100 -33.78 13.00 19.18
N LYS A 101 -33.02 12.09 19.79
CA LYS A 101 -31.62 11.82 19.46
C LYS A 101 -31.56 10.55 18.63
N GLU A 102 -30.73 10.56 17.59
CA GLU A 102 -30.38 9.38 16.81
C GLU A 102 -28.88 9.13 16.93
N ASN A 103 -28.51 8.02 17.58
CA ASN A 103 -27.12 7.57 17.65
C ASN A 103 -26.88 6.54 16.55
N THR A 104 -25.88 6.79 15.71
CA THR A 104 -25.39 5.86 14.69
C THR A 104 -24.02 5.33 15.09
N TYR A 105 -23.91 4.01 15.28
CA TYR A 105 -22.65 3.31 15.49
C TYR A 105 -22.28 2.53 14.22
N ARG A 106 -21.03 2.62 13.80
CA ARG A 106 -20.46 1.88 12.68
C ARG A 106 -19.26 1.09 13.16
N TYR A 107 -19.30 -0.23 12.96
CA TYR A 107 -18.22 -1.15 13.30
C TYR A 107 -17.79 -1.91 12.06
N THR A 108 -16.48 -1.94 11.80
CA THR A 108 -15.91 -2.67 10.67
C THR A 108 -15.16 -3.90 11.18
N PHE A 109 -15.48 -5.07 10.65
CA PHE A 109 -14.83 -6.35 11.00
C PHE A 109 -14.60 -7.18 9.73
N THR A 110 -13.73 -8.18 9.78
CA THR A 110 -13.36 -8.99 8.61
C THR A 110 -13.64 -10.46 8.89
N PRO A 111 -14.81 -10.99 8.50
CA PRO A 111 -15.17 -12.38 8.79
C PRO A 111 -14.31 -13.37 7.98
N THR A 112 -13.73 -14.35 8.68
CA THR A 112 -12.95 -15.43 8.06
C THR A 112 -13.79 -16.63 7.63
N GLN A 113 -14.95 -16.83 8.27
CA GLN A 113 -15.87 -17.94 8.02
C GLN A 113 -17.32 -17.49 8.09
N ASN A 114 -18.24 -18.32 7.58
CA ASN A 114 -19.68 -18.09 7.71
C ASN A 114 -20.04 -17.85 9.18
N CYS A 115 -20.78 -16.79 9.45
CA CYS A 115 -21.15 -16.44 10.81
C CYS A 115 -22.53 -15.78 10.86
N THR A 116 -23.12 -15.81 12.04
CA THR A 116 -24.36 -15.08 12.31
C THR A 116 -24.06 -13.99 13.34
N ILE A 117 -24.31 -12.74 12.98
CA ILE A 117 -24.25 -11.62 13.92
C ILE A 117 -25.39 -11.83 14.93
N ALA A 118 -25.01 -11.98 16.19
CA ALA A 118 -25.97 -12.17 17.28
C ALA A 118 -26.93 -10.96 17.42
N PRO A 119 -28.17 -11.18 17.89
CA PRO A 119 -29.09 -10.11 18.24
C PRO A 119 -28.43 -9.05 19.12
N ILE A 120 -28.52 -7.79 18.72
CA ILE A 120 -27.95 -6.67 19.47
C ILE A 120 -29.04 -6.11 20.36
N GLU A 121 -28.75 -6.03 21.66
CA GLU A 121 -29.67 -5.53 22.67
C GLU A 121 -29.27 -4.12 23.11
N MET A 122 -30.25 -3.23 23.27
CA MET A 122 -30.01 -1.85 23.70
C MET A 122 -31.20 -1.30 24.49
N THR A 123 -30.94 -0.61 25.60
CA THR A 123 -31.99 0.13 26.33
C THR A 123 -32.20 1.49 25.69
N ILE A 124 -33.42 1.75 25.22
CA ILE A 124 -33.84 3.03 24.65
C ILE A 124 -35.10 3.47 25.41
N ASP A 125 -35.05 4.65 26.01
CA ASP A 125 -36.16 5.24 26.79
C ASP A 125 -36.70 4.30 27.88
N GLY A 126 -35.77 3.60 28.57
CA GLY A 126 -36.08 2.65 29.64
C GLY A 126 -36.63 1.30 29.16
N LYS A 127 -36.80 1.10 27.85
CA LYS A 127 -37.25 -0.17 27.26
C LYS A 127 -36.09 -0.89 26.57
N LYS A 128 -35.99 -2.21 26.77
CA LYS A 128 -35.02 -3.06 26.09
C LYS A 128 -35.49 -3.37 24.67
N GLU A 129 -34.75 -2.91 23.67
CA GLU A 129 -34.97 -3.22 22.26
C GLU A 129 -33.91 -4.22 21.78
N VAL A 130 -34.31 -5.15 20.90
CA VAL A 130 -33.44 -6.24 20.42
C VAL A 130 -33.55 -6.34 18.90
N SER A 131 -32.41 -6.44 18.22
CA SER A 131 -32.38 -6.62 16.76
C SER A 131 -32.57 -8.07 16.34
N GLU A 132 -32.96 -8.28 15.10
CA GLU A 132 -32.89 -9.61 14.49
C GLU A 132 -31.42 -10.03 14.23
N PRO A 133 -31.11 -11.33 14.26
CA PRO A 133 -29.80 -11.84 13.86
C PRO A 133 -29.57 -11.63 12.34
N ILE A 134 -28.30 -11.48 11.95
CA ILE A 134 -27.93 -11.27 10.54
C ILE A 134 -26.89 -12.31 10.12
N ASP A 135 -27.25 -13.16 9.17
CA ASP A 135 -26.32 -14.13 8.58
C ASP A 135 -25.37 -13.48 7.58
N ILE A 136 -24.08 -13.78 7.73
CA ILE A 136 -22.99 -13.42 6.84
C ILE A 136 -22.41 -14.69 6.22
N THR A 137 -22.41 -14.75 4.89
CA THR A 137 -21.78 -15.82 4.13
C THR A 137 -20.41 -15.37 3.64
N VAL A 138 -19.36 -16.11 4.02
CA VAL A 138 -17.99 -15.93 3.55
C VAL A 138 -17.69 -16.99 2.50
N SER A 139 -17.52 -16.57 1.25
CA SER A 139 -17.03 -17.46 0.20
C SER A 139 -15.50 -17.47 0.18
N LYS A 140 -14.92 -18.64 -0.13
CA LYS A 140 -13.49 -18.73 -0.47
C LYS A 140 -13.16 -17.84 -1.67
N MET A 141 -11.90 -17.46 -1.79
CA MET A 141 -11.41 -16.69 -2.95
C MET A 141 -11.62 -17.51 -4.23
N VAL A 142 -12.59 -17.11 -5.05
CA VAL A 142 -12.84 -17.72 -6.36
C VAL A 142 -12.31 -16.79 -7.44
N VAL A 143 -11.60 -17.37 -8.42
CA VAL A 143 -11.11 -16.67 -9.61
C VAL A 143 -12.24 -15.86 -10.21
N THR A 144 -12.05 -14.55 -10.33
CA THR A 144 -13.11 -13.69 -10.80
C THR A 144 -13.21 -13.76 -12.32
N LYS A 145 -14.25 -14.45 -12.82
CA LYS A 145 -14.58 -14.55 -14.24
C LYS A 145 -15.65 -13.53 -14.63
N ASP A 146 -15.68 -13.13 -15.90
CA ASP A 146 -16.74 -12.31 -16.50
C ASP A 146 -17.02 -10.98 -15.77
N SER A 147 -15.95 -10.27 -15.42
CA SER A 147 -15.99 -9.02 -14.68
C SER A 147 -15.42 -7.84 -15.50
N PRO A 148 -15.81 -6.58 -15.21
CA PRO A 148 -15.14 -5.39 -15.76
C PRO A 148 -13.65 -5.32 -15.39
N PHE A 149 -13.24 -6.04 -14.35
CA PHE A 149 -11.85 -6.18 -13.94
C PHE A 149 -11.52 -7.64 -13.75
N ILE A 150 -10.49 -8.12 -14.43
CA ILE A 150 -10.04 -9.52 -14.36
C ILE A 150 -8.57 -9.50 -13.96
N LEU A 151 -8.21 -10.37 -13.02
CA LEU A 151 -6.84 -10.58 -12.60
C LEU A 151 -6.47 -12.02 -12.96
N GLU A 152 -5.38 -12.20 -13.70
CA GLU A 152 -4.90 -13.51 -14.15
C GLU A 152 -3.42 -13.64 -13.81
N MET A 153 -3.00 -14.82 -13.36
CA MET A 153 -1.58 -15.13 -13.17
C MET A 153 -1.16 -16.24 -14.12
N VAL A 154 -0.04 -16.01 -14.81
CA VAL A 154 0.54 -16.97 -15.76
C VAL A 154 2.02 -17.12 -15.45
N SER A 155 2.48 -18.34 -15.25
CA SER A 155 3.91 -18.64 -15.18
C SER A 155 4.45 -19.10 -16.53
N ASN A 156 5.72 -18.83 -16.79
CA ASN A 156 6.43 -19.33 -17.97
C ASN A 156 6.73 -20.84 -17.88
N THR A 157 6.79 -21.42 -16.68
CA THR A 157 7.00 -22.86 -16.45
C THR A 157 6.23 -23.34 -15.22
N LYS A 158 6.04 -24.66 -15.13
CA LYS A 158 5.47 -25.33 -13.94
C LYS A 158 6.48 -26.21 -13.22
N ASP A 159 7.58 -26.54 -13.88
CA ASP A 159 8.64 -27.39 -13.35
C ASP A 159 9.94 -26.59 -13.36
N VAL A 160 10.60 -26.55 -12.21
CA VAL A 160 11.85 -25.83 -12.00
C VAL A 160 12.80 -26.65 -11.15
N ARG A 161 14.07 -26.29 -11.15
CA ARG A 161 15.01 -26.70 -10.11
C ARG A 161 14.99 -25.75 -8.94
N VAL A 162 15.36 -26.26 -7.76
CA VAL A 162 15.60 -25.41 -6.58
C VAL A 162 16.64 -24.36 -6.95
N GLY A 163 16.35 -23.09 -6.68
CA GLY A 163 17.19 -21.95 -7.03
C GLY A 163 17.04 -21.44 -8.47
N GLU A 164 16.40 -22.19 -9.37
CA GLU A 164 16.23 -21.76 -10.77
C GLU A 164 15.26 -20.57 -10.85
N PRO A 165 15.68 -19.44 -11.45
CA PRO A 165 14.80 -18.29 -11.61
C PRO A 165 13.75 -18.57 -12.69
N PHE A 166 12.48 -18.27 -12.37
CA PHE A 166 11.36 -18.37 -13.29
C PHE A 166 10.42 -17.17 -13.16
N GLU A 167 9.54 -16.99 -14.14
CA GLU A 167 8.72 -15.80 -14.24
C GLU A 167 7.25 -16.09 -13.96
N VAL A 168 6.62 -15.19 -13.23
CA VAL A 168 5.17 -15.14 -13.03
C VAL A 168 4.67 -13.78 -13.42
N VAL A 169 3.81 -13.73 -14.44
CA VAL A 169 3.19 -12.51 -14.93
C VAL A 169 1.77 -12.43 -14.41
N VAL A 170 1.50 -11.39 -13.62
CA VAL A 170 0.16 -10.98 -13.22
C VAL A 170 -0.38 -10.01 -14.26
N ARG A 171 -1.50 -10.36 -14.89
CA ARG A 171 -2.20 -9.54 -15.88
C ARG A 171 -3.44 -8.94 -15.23
N LEU A 172 -3.45 -7.62 -15.12
CA LEU A 172 -4.64 -6.87 -14.74
C LEU A 172 -5.34 -6.42 -16.02
N LYS A 173 -6.50 -7.01 -16.32
CA LYS A 173 -7.35 -6.63 -17.45
C LYS A 173 -8.49 -5.74 -16.96
N MET A 174 -8.61 -4.55 -17.52
CA MET A 174 -9.70 -3.61 -17.25
C MET A 174 -10.51 -3.40 -18.52
N ARG A 175 -11.81 -3.72 -18.49
CA ARG A 175 -12.71 -3.55 -19.62
C ARG A 175 -12.87 -2.06 -19.95
N HIS A 176 -12.94 -1.71 -21.23
CA HIS A 176 -13.24 -0.35 -21.67
C HIS A 176 -14.56 0.15 -21.09
N GLY A 177 -14.57 1.40 -20.64
CA GLY A 177 -15.72 2.01 -19.97
C GLY A 177 -15.90 1.63 -18.49
N ALA A 178 -15.12 0.69 -17.96
CA ALA A 178 -15.08 0.44 -16.52
C ALA A 178 -14.52 1.65 -15.78
N LYS A 179 -15.23 2.13 -14.75
CA LYS A 179 -14.82 3.28 -13.95
C LYS A 179 -14.20 2.81 -12.63
N ALA A 180 -12.87 2.88 -12.55
CA ALA A 180 -12.11 2.77 -11.30
C ALA A 180 -11.80 4.18 -10.79
N VAL A 181 -12.16 4.46 -9.55
CA VAL A 181 -11.80 5.70 -8.85
C VAL A 181 -10.43 5.56 -8.20
N ASP A 182 -10.17 4.38 -7.65
CA ASP A 182 -8.93 4.02 -6.98
C ASP A 182 -8.73 2.50 -7.07
N SER A 183 -7.50 2.05 -6.91
CA SER A 183 -7.12 0.63 -6.98
C SER A 183 -5.99 0.32 -6.00
N LYS A 184 -6.12 -0.81 -5.30
CA LYS A 184 -5.08 -1.32 -4.39
C LYS A 184 -4.76 -2.76 -4.74
N TYR A 185 -3.52 -2.99 -5.16
CA TYR A 185 -2.99 -4.34 -5.41
C TYR A 185 -2.43 -4.94 -4.13
N THR A 186 -2.58 -6.26 -3.98
CA THR A 186 -1.96 -7.05 -2.92
C THR A 186 -1.33 -8.29 -3.56
N PRO A 187 0.00 -8.48 -3.41
CA PRO A 187 0.72 -9.57 -4.05
C PRO A 187 0.28 -10.94 -3.53
N PRO A 188 0.48 -12.00 -4.32
CA PRO A 188 0.13 -13.35 -3.92
C PRO A 188 0.96 -13.80 -2.72
N LYS A 189 0.34 -14.55 -1.81
CA LYS A 189 1.07 -15.17 -0.69
C LYS A 189 1.88 -16.36 -1.22
N MET A 190 3.16 -16.39 -0.87
CA MET A 190 4.10 -17.41 -1.31
C MET A 190 4.96 -17.87 -0.13
N LYS A 191 5.14 -19.18 0.03
CA LYS A 191 5.95 -19.78 1.11
C LYS A 191 7.11 -20.55 0.51
N ASN A 192 8.32 -20.35 1.05
CA ASN A 192 9.58 -20.93 0.51
C ASN A 192 9.88 -20.55 -0.95
N ILE A 193 9.36 -19.40 -1.40
CA ILE A 193 9.64 -18.83 -2.72
C ILE A 193 10.21 -17.44 -2.47
N TRP A 194 11.37 -17.17 -3.04
CA TRP A 194 12.02 -15.87 -2.98
C TRP A 194 11.63 -15.04 -4.20
N ILE A 195 11.35 -13.76 -3.97
CA ILE A 195 11.14 -12.76 -5.03
C ILE A 195 12.50 -12.13 -5.32
N LYS A 196 13.09 -12.46 -6.48
CA LYS A 196 14.34 -11.85 -6.92
C LYS A 196 14.10 -10.44 -7.44
N LYS A 197 13.07 -10.28 -8.29
CA LYS A 197 12.75 -9.01 -8.92
C LYS A 197 11.25 -8.85 -9.14
N GLU A 198 10.79 -7.62 -9.05
CA GLU A 198 9.44 -7.20 -9.43
C GLU A 198 9.56 -6.05 -10.43
N GLU A 199 8.91 -6.18 -11.58
CA GLU A 199 8.93 -5.18 -12.62
C GLU A 199 7.51 -4.91 -13.11
N GLN A 200 7.11 -3.64 -13.04
CA GLN A 200 5.86 -3.21 -13.64
C GLN A 200 6.07 -3.05 -15.15
N GLY A 201 5.41 -3.89 -15.92
CA GLY A 201 5.55 -3.95 -17.36
C GLY A 201 4.65 -2.96 -18.10
N ASN A 202 4.70 -3.08 -19.43
CA ASN A 202 3.94 -2.22 -20.33
C ASN A 202 2.43 -2.46 -20.26
N ARG A 203 1.69 -1.36 -20.42
CA ARG A 203 0.24 -1.35 -20.61
C ARG A 203 -0.06 -1.44 -22.11
N TYR A 204 -0.95 -2.34 -22.50
CA TYR A 204 -1.36 -2.54 -23.90
C TYR A 204 -2.85 -2.86 -23.99
N GLU A 205 -3.42 -2.78 -25.18
CA GLU A 205 -4.82 -3.11 -25.43
C GLU A 205 -4.94 -4.54 -25.96
N GLU A 206 -5.90 -5.30 -25.45
CA GLU A 206 -6.23 -6.67 -25.85
C GLU A 206 -7.77 -6.78 -25.97
N GLY A 207 -8.30 -6.63 -27.18
CA GLY A 207 -9.74 -6.59 -27.42
C GLY A 207 -10.41 -5.41 -26.70
N ASP A 208 -11.49 -5.68 -25.96
CA ASP A 208 -12.23 -4.68 -25.16
C ASP A 208 -11.57 -4.39 -23.80
N TYR A 209 -10.33 -4.82 -23.60
CA TYR A 209 -9.62 -4.69 -22.33
C TYR A 209 -8.31 -3.94 -22.50
N THR A 210 -8.04 -3.05 -21.55
CA THR A 210 -6.69 -2.56 -21.32
C THR A 210 -5.98 -3.45 -20.31
N VAL A 211 -4.80 -3.94 -20.65
CA VAL A 211 -4.04 -4.90 -19.88
C VAL A 211 -2.75 -4.29 -19.34
N THR A 212 -2.57 -4.35 -18.03
CA THR A 212 -1.32 -3.99 -17.36
C THR A 212 -0.62 -5.26 -16.89
N LYS A 213 0.67 -5.40 -17.22
CA LYS A 213 1.51 -6.53 -16.78
C LYS A 213 2.31 -6.15 -15.54
N LEU A 214 2.39 -7.07 -14.60
CA LEU A 214 3.31 -7.04 -13.47
C LEU A 214 4.07 -8.35 -13.46
N THR A 215 5.38 -8.30 -13.64
CA THR A 215 6.22 -9.49 -13.78
C THR A 215 7.05 -9.70 -12.51
N TYR A 216 6.96 -10.90 -11.96
CA TYR A 216 7.80 -11.36 -10.87
C TYR A 216 8.84 -12.34 -11.40
N VAL A 217 10.09 -12.17 -10.97
CA VAL A 217 11.13 -13.20 -11.09
C VAL A 217 11.23 -13.88 -9.73
N LEU A 218 10.93 -15.17 -9.70
CA LEU A 218 10.82 -15.98 -8.49
C LEU A 218 11.86 -17.11 -8.52
N ALA A 219 12.27 -17.56 -7.33
CA ALA A 219 13.11 -18.75 -7.16
C ALA A 219 12.61 -19.60 -5.99
N VAL A 220 12.39 -20.90 -6.23
CA VAL A 220 11.93 -21.81 -5.18
C VAL A 220 13.11 -22.27 -4.31
N GLN A 221 12.95 -22.20 -2.99
CA GLN A 221 14.04 -22.47 -2.04
C GLN A 221 14.11 -23.93 -1.55
N LYS A 222 13.04 -24.72 -1.72
CA LYS A 222 12.96 -26.10 -1.24
C LYS A 222 12.37 -27.02 -2.30
N PRO A 223 12.76 -28.31 -2.35
CA PRO A 223 12.14 -29.25 -3.27
C PRO A 223 10.68 -29.56 -2.87
N GLY A 224 9.86 -29.94 -3.83
CA GLY A 224 8.46 -30.32 -3.65
C GLY A 224 7.49 -29.46 -4.47
N LEU A 225 6.20 -29.71 -4.25
CA LEU A 225 5.12 -28.92 -4.85
C LEU A 225 4.87 -27.66 -4.02
N HIS A 226 4.93 -26.49 -4.65
CA HIS A 226 4.69 -25.19 -4.01
C HIS A 226 3.53 -24.48 -4.67
N THR A 227 2.69 -23.87 -3.85
CA THR A 227 1.54 -23.10 -4.30
C THR A 227 1.83 -21.61 -4.17
N ILE A 228 1.63 -20.89 -5.26
CA ILE A 228 1.53 -19.43 -5.31
C ILE A 228 0.05 -19.11 -5.15
N GLY A 229 -0.33 -18.54 -4.01
CA GLY A 229 -1.72 -18.20 -3.71
C GLY A 229 -2.27 -17.09 -4.61
N ASN A 230 -3.55 -16.78 -4.50
CA ASN A 230 -4.16 -15.77 -5.36
C ASN A 230 -3.58 -14.37 -5.08
N ALA A 231 -3.24 -13.64 -6.14
CA ALA A 231 -3.10 -12.18 -6.06
C ALA A 231 -4.48 -11.52 -5.94
N GLN A 232 -4.55 -10.36 -5.27
CA GLN A 232 -5.78 -9.61 -5.05
C GLN A 232 -5.67 -8.18 -5.59
N MET A 233 -6.73 -7.72 -6.24
CA MET A 233 -6.91 -6.32 -6.62
C MET A 233 -8.21 -5.78 -6.02
N LYS A 234 -8.13 -4.75 -5.18
CA LYS A 234 -9.29 -4.02 -4.67
C LYS A 234 -9.53 -2.80 -5.53
N ILE A 235 -10.76 -2.62 -6.01
CA ILE A 235 -11.12 -1.49 -6.88
C ILE A 235 -12.29 -0.72 -6.28
N ALA A 236 -12.08 0.58 -6.16
CA ALA A 236 -13.07 1.54 -5.74
C ALA A 236 -13.93 1.97 -6.93
N SER A 237 -15.23 1.77 -6.84
CA SER A 237 -16.21 2.28 -7.80
C SER A 237 -17.06 3.37 -7.15
N ARG A 238 -17.37 4.44 -7.91
CA ARG A 238 -18.29 5.48 -7.45
C ARG A 238 -19.70 4.90 -7.49
N THR A 239 -20.37 4.88 -6.35
CA THR A 239 -21.79 4.57 -6.21
C THR A 239 -22.52 5.78 -5.65
N GLN A 240 -23.84 5.78 -5.74
CA GLN A 240 -24.67 6.77 -5.06
C GLN A 240 -25.43 6.06 -3.94
N SER A 241 -25.46 6.68 -2.77
CA SER A 241 -26.32 6.28 -1.67
C SER A 241 -27.24 7.45 -1.32
N ARG A 242 -28.48 7.15 -0.93
CA ARG A 242 -29.34 8.18 -0.32
C ARG A 242 -28.93 8.39 1.12
N ASP A 243 -28.86 9.65 1.54
CA ASP A 243 -28.72 10.00 2.95
C ASP A 243 -30.07 9.89 3.69
N ALA A 244 -30.06 10.18 4.99
CA ALA A 244 -31.26 10.13 5.84
C ALA A 244 -32.35 11.15 5.46
N TRP A 245 -32.03 12.13 4.61
CA TRP A 245 -32.93 13.17 4.11
C TRP A 245 -33.31 12.95 2.64
N GLY A 246 -32.94 11.81 2.05
CA GLY A 246 -33.27 11.43 0.68
C GLY A 246 -32.41 12.08 -0.41
N GLN A 247 -31.35 12.81 -0.05
CA GLN A 247 -30.38 13.36 -1.01
C GLN A 247 -29.40 12.29 -1.46
N TRP A 248 -29.04 12.31 -2.75
CA TRP A 248 -28.04 11.40 -3.31
C TRP A 248 -26.63 11.91 -2.99
N MET A 249 -25.87 11.15 -2.21
CA MET A 249 -24.46 11.43 -1.93
C MET A 249 -23.55 10.46 -2.68
N PRO A 250 -22.45 10.93 -3.30
CA PRO A 250 -21.46 10.06 -3.90
C PRO A 250 -20.70 9.31 -2.80
N THR A 251 -20.71 7.98 -2.86
CA THR A 251 -19.92 7.12 -1.98
C THR A 251 -19.03 6.20 -2.81
N VAL A 252 -18.02 5.62 -2.17
CA VAL A 252 -17.10 4.69 -2.81
C VAL A 252 -17.43 3.29 -2.31
N LYS A 253 -17.62 2.35 -3.24
CA LYS A 253 -17.75 0.92 -2.93
C LYS A 253 -16.52 0.18 -3.43
N TRP A 254 -15.79 -0.42 -2.50
CA TRP A 254 -14.67 -1.31 -2.80
C TRP A 254 -15.20 -2.70 -3.15
N ARG A 255 -14.56 -3.34 -4.13
CA ARG A 255 -14.77 -4.75 -4.46
C ARG A 255 -13.43 -5.41 -4.71
N SER A 256 -13.27 -6.66 -4.27
CA SER A 256 -12.06 -7.44 -4.51
C SER A 256 -12.19 -8.31 -5.76
N TYR A 257 -11.09 -8.42 -6.50
CA TYR A 257 -10.92 -9.29 -7.65
C TYR A 257 -9.70 -10.17 -7.41
N PHE A 258 -9.85 -11.47 -7.63
CA PHE A 258 -8.83 -12.47 -7.33
C PHE A 258 -8.40 -13.19 -8.60
N SER A 259 -7.10 -13.48 -8.67
CA SER A 259 -6.52 -14.32 -9.72
C SER A 259 -6.65 -15.80 -9.42
N ASN A 260 -6.20 -16.66 -10.34
CA ASN A 260 -5.98 -18.09 -10.11
C ASN A 260 -4.78 -18.33 -9.19
N GLU A 261 -4.73 -19.50 -8.55
CA GLU A 261 -3.50 -20.01 -7.94
C GLU A 261 -2.60 -20.63 -9.02
N LEU A 262 -1.31 -20.76 -8.71
CA LEU A 262 -0.35 -21.48 -9.53
C LEU A 262 0.36 -22.53 -8.67
N GLU A 263 0.57 -23.72 -9.24
CA GLU A 263 1.37 -24.78 -8.65
C GLU A 263 2.68 -24.91 -9.41
N ILE A 264 3.79 -24.87 -8.68
CA ILE A 264 5.15 -24.98 -9.19
C ILE A 264 5.82 -26.18 -8.53
N ASN A 265 6.27 -27.12 -9.33
CA ASN A 265 7.02 -28.29 -8.90
C ASN A 265 8.52 -28.00 -8.93
N ALA A 266 9.17 -28.02 -7.77
CA ALA A 266 10.60 -27.80 -7.65
C ALA A 266 11.34 -29.11 -7.38
N THR A 267 12.27 -29.47 -8.28
CA THR A 267 13.12 -30.65 -8.12
C THR A 267 14.50 -30.26 -7.59
N ALA A 268 15.08 -31.11 -6.74
CA ALA A 268 16.40 -30.86 -6.16
C ALA A 268 17.50 -30.84 -7.23
N LEU A 269 18.56 -30.07 -6.99
CA LEU A 269 19.74 -30.07 -7.85
C LEU A 269 20.56 -31.36 -7.63
N PRO A 270 21.00 -32.04 -8.70
CA PRO A 270 21.80 -33.26 -8.58
C PRO A 270 23.25 -32.94 -8.19
N ASN A 271 23.94 -33.96 -7.68
CA ASN A 271 25.39 -33.95 -7.44
C ASN A 271 25.91 -32.80 -6.55
N ASN A 272 25.11 -32.35 -5.59
CA ASN A 272 25.41 -31.23 -4.68
C ASN A 272 25.81 -29.93 -5.42
N THR A 273 25.22 -29.71 -6.60
CA THR A 273 25.42 -28.46 -7.35
C THR A 273 24.56 -27.37 -6.73
N SER A 274 25.12 -26.19 -6.46
CA SER A 274 24.36 -25.03 -5.97
C SER A 274 23.83 -24.14 -7.10
N LEU A 275 24.56 -24.09 -8.22
CA LEU A 275 24.25 -23.21 -9.34
C LEU A 275 23.38 -23.91 -10.38
N VAL A 276 22.45 -23.16 -10.96
CA VAL A 276 21.52 -23.64 -11.98
C VAL A 276 21.20 -22.56 -12.98
N GLY A 277 21.13 -22.94 -14.25
CA GLY A 277 20.77 -22.01 -15.29
C GLY A 277 21.35 -22.31 -16.67
N ASP A 278 21.42 -21.26 -17.47
CA ASP A 278 22.11 -21.20 -18.75
C ASP A 278 23.16 -20.09 -18.64
N LEU A 279 24.43 -20.49 -18.46
CA LEU A 279 25.51 -19.62 -18.02
C LEU A 279 26.68 -19.63 -19.01
N LYS A 280 27.37 -18.49 -19.08
CA LYS A 280 28.64 -18.29 -19.78
C LYS A 280 29.65 -17.67 -18.82
N ILE A 281 30.93 -17.98 -19.01
CA ILE A 281 32.04 -17.45 -18.21
C ILE A 281 33.09 -16.80 -19.11
N GLU A 282 33.56 -15.63 -18.75
CA GLU A 282 34.62 -14.90 -19.44
C GLU A 282 35.54 -14.24 -18.42
N ALA A 283 36.85 -14.30 -18.64
CA ALA A 283 37.85 -13.60 -17.82
C ALA A 283 38.73 -12.73 -18.70
N LYS A 284 38.99 -11.50 -18.26
CA LYS A 284 39.82 -10.54 -18.99
C LYS A 284 40.80 -9.84 -18.06
N ALA A 285 42.09 -9.95 -18.37
CA ALA A 285 43.14 -9.16 -17.72
C ALA A 285 43.27 -7.79 -18.38
N ASP A 286 43.56 -6.77 -17.58
CA ASP A 286 43.90 -5.43 -18.06
C ASP A 286 45.27 -5.39 -18.75
N LYS A 287 46.23 -6.18 -18.24
CA LYS A 287 47.61 -6.30 -18.73
C LYS A 287 48.10 -7.74 -18.62
N THR A 288 49.03 -8.12 -19.49
CA THR A 288 49.75 -9.42 -19.43
C THR A 288 51.26 -9.27 -19.36
N LYS A 289 51.77 -8.03 -19.40
CA LYS A 289 53.18 -7.68 -19.21
C LYS A 289 53.28 -6.53 -18.23
N VAL A 290 53.99 -6.73 -17.13
CA VAL A 290 54.06 -5.77 -16.01
C VAL A 290 55.46 -5.74 -15.40
N GLN A 291 55.78 -4.70 -14.63
CA GLN A 291 57.01 -4.67 -13.83
C GLN A 291 56.87 -5.53 -12.56
N ALA A 292 57.99 -5.90 -11.93
CA ALA A 292 57.97 -6.60 -10.65
C ALA A 292 57.16 -5.83 -9.60
N ASN A 293 56.26 -6.55 -8.90
CA ASN A 293 55.32 -6.01 -7.91
C ASN A 293 54.25 -5.04 -8.46
N GLU A 294 54.12 -4.89 -9.78
CA GLU A 294 53.00 -4.18 -10.39
C GLU A 294 51.76 -5.09 -10.42
N ALA A 295 50.60 -4.50 -10.16
CA ALA A 295 49.31 -5.19 -10.09
C ALA A 295 48.75 -5.49 -11.49
N VAL A 296 48.25 -6.71 -11.67
CA VAL A 296 47.40 -7.11 -12.80
C VAL A 296 45.97 -7.29 -12.31
N ASN A 297 45.02 -6.61 -12.95
CA ASN A 297 43.61 -6.74 -12.61
C ASN A 297 42.90 -7.64 -13.61
N VAL A 298 42.19 -8.65 -13.11
CA VAL A 298 41.36 -9.55 -13.90
C VAL A 298 39.91 -9.35 -13.53
N GLU A 299 39.08 -9.05 -14.54
CA GLU A 299 37.63 -9.02 -14.42
C GLU A 299 37.06 -10.36 -14.87
N LEU A 300 36.37 -11.05 -13.97
CA LEU A 300 35.65 -12.28 -14.21
C LEU A 300 34.16 -11.98 -14.34
N VAL A 301 33.56 -12.35 -15.47
CA VAL A 301 32.15 -12.13 -15.77
C VAL A 301 31.46 -13.46 -16.00
N ILE A 302 30.40 -13.71 -15.23
CA ILE A 302 29.49 -14.84 -15.43
C ILE A 302 28.14 -14.26 -15.84
N SER A 303 27.67 -14.59 -17.04
CA SER A 303 26.43 -14.03 -17.60
C SER A 303 25.46 -15.11 -18.04
N GLY A 304 24.16 -14.76 -18.07
CA GLY A 304 23.11 -15.64 -18.57
C GLY A 304 21.87 -15.61 -17.69
N ARG A 305 21.26 -16.77 -17.47
CA ARG A 305 20.04 -16.94 -16.67
C ARG A 305 20.30 -17.92 -15.55
N GLY A 306 20.38 -17.46 -14.31
CA GLY A 306 20.63 -18.34 -13.17
C GLY A 306 20.58 -17.65 -11.81
N ASN A 307 20.96 -18.39 -10.77
CA ASN A 307 21.10 -17.93 -9.39
C ASN A 307 22.52 -17.42 -9.11
N PHE A 308 22.81 -16.19 -9.53
CA PHE A 308 24.11 -15.54 -9.36
C PHE A 308 24.53 -15.32 -7.89
N GLU A 309 23.57 -15.32 -6.98
CA GLU A 309 23.70 -15.03 -5.55
C GLU A 309 24.23 -16.23 -4.78
N ASP A 310 24.16 -17.42 -5.39
CA ASP A 310 24.74 -18.65 -4.86
C ASP A 310 26.17 -18.88 -5.39
N ILE A 311 26.73 -17.93 -6.16
CA ILE A 311 28.13 -17.97 -6.60
C ILE A 311 29.03 -17.61 -5.42
N GLY A 312 29.78 -18.61 -4.94
CA GLY A 312 30.81 -18.41 -3.91
C GLY A 312 32.10 -17.78 -4.45
N SER A 313 33.10 -17.61 -3.58
CA SER A 313 34.41 -17.10 -4.00
C SER A 313 35.06 -18.03 -5.04
N LEU A 314 35.56 -17.41 -6.11
CA LEU A 314 36.32 -18.07 -7.18
C LEU A 314 37.80 -17.70 -7.14
N LYS A 315 38.29 -17.21 -5.99
CA LYS A 315 39.67 -16.78 -5.81
C LYS A 315 40.66 -17.91 -6.09
N PRO A 316 41.50 -17.81 -7.13
CA PRO A 316 42.48 -18.85 -7.44
C PRO A 316 43.69 -18.75 -6.51
N TYR A 317 44.34 -19.89 -6.29
CA TYR A 317 45.66 -19.93 -5.69
C TYR A 317 46.73 -19.88 -6.78
N VAL A 318 47.70 -18.98 -6.64
CA VAL A 318 48.83 -18.82 -7.56
C VAL A 318 50.11 -18.75 -6.73
N SER A 319 51.07 -19.63 -7.00
CA SER A 319 52.32 -19.70 -6.23
C SER A 319 53.14 -18.43 -6.41
N GLY A 320 53.61 -17.84 -5.31
CA GLY A 320 54.44 -16.62 -5.34
C GLY A 320 53.68 -15.33 -5.68
N VAL A 321 52.34 -15.36 -5.72
CA VAL A 321 51.51 -14.21 -6.11
C VAL A 321 50.51 -13.90 -5.01
N SER A 322 50.46 -12.63 -4.60
CA SER A 322 49.40 -12.12 -3.72
C SER A 322 48.15 -11.87 -4.54
N VAL A 323 47.05 -12.55 -4.18
CA VAL A 323 45.74 -12.41 -4.85
C VAL A 323 44.77 -11.71 -3.92
N PHE A 324 44.17 -10.63 -4.40
CA PHE A 324 43.09 -9.89 -3.73
C PHE A 324 41.81 -10.04 -4.55
N GLU A 325 40.65 -10.12 -3.88
CA GLU A 325 39.34 -10.17 -4.54
C GLU A 325 38.49 -9.01 -4.05
N GLU A 326 37.79 -8.35 -4.97
CA GLU A 326 36.74 -7.38 -4.63
C GLU A 326 35.40 -8.09 -4.43
N GLU A 327 34.47 -7.41 -3.75
CA GLU A 327 33.09 -7.90 -3.63
C GLU A 327 32.44 -7.97 -5.01
N PRO A 328 31.71 -9.06 -5.33
CA PRO A 328 31.08 -9.20 -6.62
C PRO A 328 29.92 -8.23 -6.80
N LYS A 329 29.76 -7.73 -8.02
CA LYS A 329 28.62 -6.92 -8.43
C LYS A 329 27.69 -7.76 -9.31
N ILE A 330 26.41 -7.79 -8.96
CA ILE A 330 25.36 -8.45 -9.74
C ILE A 330 24.53 -7.39 -10.45
N ASP A 331 24.42 -7.50 -11.77
CA ASP A 331 23.53 -6.70 -12.60
C ASP A 331 22.50 -7.64 -13.24
N GLU A 332 21.24 -7.51 -12.82
CA GLU A 332 20.15 -8.40 -13.22
C GLU A 332 18.89 -7.63 -13.62
N GLY A 333 18.16 -8.17 -14.60
CA GLY A 333 16.92 -7.58 -15.07
C GLY A 333 16.14 -8.41 -16.07
N ILE A 334 14.99 -7.88 -16.47
CA ILE A 334 14.18 -8.48 -17.51
C ILE A 334 14.49 -7.74 -18.81
N HIS A 335 15.03 -8.45 -19.78
CA HIS A 335 15.35 -7.88 -21.09
C HIS A 335 14.70 -8.74 -22.18
N GLY A 336 13.99 -8.09 -23.11
CA GLY A 336 13.25 -8.82 -24.14
C GLY A 336 12.15 -9.74 -23.59
N GLY A 337 11.70 -9.50 -22.35
CA GLY A 337 10.70 -10.33 -21.68
C GLY A 337 11.25 -11.58 -21.00
N TYR A 338 12.57 -11.69 -20.82
CA TYR A 338 13.22 -12.78 -20.10
C TYR A 338 14.16 -12.25 -19.01
N TYR A 339 14.17 -12.91 -17.86
CA TYR A 339 15.17 -12.69 -16.81
C TYR A 339 16.55 -13.05 -17.32
N GLN A 340 17.50 -12.12 -17.20
CA GLN A 340 18.91 -12.33 -17.46
C GLN A 340 19.74 -11.48 -16.48
N GLY A 341 20.98 -11.88 -16.26
CA GLY A 341 21.89 -11.12 -15.44
C GLY A 341 23.35 -11.41 -15.74
N SER A 342 24.19 -10.69 -15.03
CA SER A 342 25.64 -10.80 -15.07
C SER A 342 26.21 -10.56 -13.68
N TRP A 343 27.07 -11.47 -13.27
CA TRP A 343 27.86 -11.40 -12.05
C TRP A 343 29.29 -11.01 -12.45
N HIS A 344 29.84 -10.00 -11.79
CA HIS A 344 31.15 -9.42 -12.08
C HIS A 344 31.99 -9.46 -10.81
N GLN A 345 33.17 -10.07 -10.85
CA GLN A 345 34.13 -10.02 -9.76
C GLN A 345 35.51 -9.64 -10.27
N LYS A 346 36.18 -8.74 -9.56
CA LYS A 346 37.52 -8.29 -9.88
C LYS A 346 38.54 -8.92 -8.95
N PHE A 347 39.66 -9.35 -9.53
CA PHE A 347 40.80 -9.92 -8.82
C PHE A 347 42.05 -9.12 -9.15
N THR A 348 42.89 -8.87 -8.15
CA THR A 348 44.18 -8.21 -8.32
C THR A 348 45.31 -9.17 -7.96
N PHE A 349 46.25 -9.35 -8.89
CA PHE A 349 47.39 -10.24 -8.77
C PHE A 349 48.68 -9.42 -8.70
N VAL A 350 49.50 -9.68 -7.68
CA VAL A 350 50.80 -9.01 -7.49
C VAL A 350 51.88 -10.06 -7.29
N GLY A 351 52.88 -10.08 -8.17
CA GLY A 351 53.99 -11.02 -8.14
C GLY A 351 55.31 -10.36 -8.56
N ASP A 352 56.42 -11.00 -8.19
CA ASP A 352 57.79 -10.54 -8.44
C ASP A 352 58.52 -11.35 -9.53
N GLY A 353 57.91 -12.43 -10.04
CA GLY A 353 58.40 -13.23 -11.18
C GLY A 353 57.25 -13.63 -12.11
N ASN A 354 57.55 -14.27 -13.24
CA ASN A 354 56.52 -14.74 -14.18
C ASN A 354 55.53 -15.69 -13.49
N TYR A 355 54.24 -15.51 -13.74
CA TYR A 355 53.19 -16.36 -13.18
C TYR A 355 52.08 -16.61 -14.19
N GLU A 356 51.31 -17.66 -13.93
CA GLU A 356 50.13 -18.02 -14.71
C GLU A 356 48.90 -17.94 -13.81
N ILE A 357 47.91 -17.15 -14.24
CA ILE A 357 46.60 -17.11 -13.61
C ILE A 357 45.83 -18.32 -14.15
N PRO A 358 45.47 -19.31 -13.31
CA PRO A 358 44.82 -20.52 -13.77
C PRO A 358 43.42 -20.22 -14.31
N ALA A 359 42.90 -21.13 -15.13
CA ALA A 359 41.52 -21.06 -15.59
C ALA A 359 40.55 -21.03 -14.40
N PHE A 360 39.68 -20.03 -14.37
CA PHE A 360 38.56 -19.99 -13.43
C PHE A 360 37.57 -21.07 -13.84
N SER A 361 37.10 -21.87 -12.87
CA SER A 361 36.18 -22.97 -13.13
C SER A 361 34.96 -22.91 -12.22
N ILE A 362 33.79 -23.18 -12.78
CA ILE A 362 32.53 -23.18 -12.04
C ILE A 362 31.65 -24.33 -12.48
N ARG A 363 31.11 -25.07 -11.51
CA ARG A 363 30.21 -26.20 -11.75
C ARG A 363 28.77 -25.76 -11.56
N TYR A 364 27.91 -26.05 -12.53
CA TYR A 364 26.50 -25.66 -12.54
C TYR A 364 25.61 -26.71 -13.21
N PHE A 365 24.32 -26.69 -12.90
CA PHE A 365 23.32 -27.49 -13.58
C PHE A 365 22.77 -26.70 -14.78
N ASP A 366 23.04 -27.20 -15.98
CA ASP A 366 22.56 -26.61 -17.24
C ASP A 366 21.09 -27.02 -17.47
N THR A 367 20.19 -26.05 -17.48
CA THR A 367 18.75 -26.27 -17.65
C THR A 367 18.36 -26.61 -19.09
N THR A 368 19.19 -26.26 -20.07
CA THR A 368 18.99 -26.55 -21.50
C THR A 368 19.36 -28.00 -21.82
N THR A 369 20.48 -28.48 -21.29
CA THR A 369 20.93 -29.87 -21.50
C THR A 369 20.55 -30.83 -20.38
N GLN A 370 19.91 -30.33 -19.32
CA GLN A 370 19.47 -31.07 -18.14
C GLN A 370 20.60 -31.89 -17.47
N SER A 371 21.82 -31.36 -17.48
CA SER A 371 23.01 -32.06 -16.97
C SER A 371 23.94 -31.13 -16.20
N VAL A 372 24.77 -31.69 -15.32
CA VAL A 372 25.78 -30.91 -14.61
C VAL A 372 26.98 -30.69 -15.51
N LYS A 373 27.39 -29.43 -15.67
CA LYS A 373 28.53 -29.02 -16.50
C LYS A 373 29.51 -28.18 -15.68
N THR A 374 30.73 -28.08 -16.19
CA THR A 374 31.77 -27.17 -15.66
C THR A 374 32.12 -26.18 -16.76
N LEU A 375 31.94 -24.88 -16.49
CA LEU A 375 32.48 -23.82 -17.36
C LEU A 375 33.90 -23.50 -16.91
N GLN A 376 34.78 -23.23 -17.86
CA GLN A 376 36.16 -22.84 -17.59
C GLN A 376 36.59 -21.70 -18.51
N THR A 377 37.37 -20.77 -17.98
CA THR A 377 38.07 -19.75 -18.78
C THR A 377 39.36 -20.31 -19.36
N GLN A 378 40.08 -19.50 -20.13
CA GLN A 378 41.47 -19.79 -20.48
C GLN A 378 42.38 -19.31 -19.35
N ALA A 379 43.53 -19.97 -19.19
CA ALA A 379 44.59 -19.48 -18.30
C ALA A 379 45.26 -18.25 -18.92
N ILE A 380 45.76 -17.34 -18.08
CA ILE A 380 46.37 -16.07 -18.49
C ILE A 380 47.82 -16.04 -18.02
N SER A 381 48.76 -16.12 -18.95
CA SER A 381 50.19 -15.98 -18.65
C SER A 381 50.56 -14.50 -18.47
N VAL A 382 51.23 -14.18 -17.37
CA VAL A 382 51.73 -12.82 -17.06
C VAL A 382 53.25 -12.84 -17.06
N GLU A 383 53.84 -11.98 -17.89
CA GLU A 383 55.28 -11.74 -17.97
C GLU A 383 55.67 -10.58 -17.06
N VAL A 384 56.60 -10.82 -16.14
CA VAL A 384 57.07 -9.85 -15.15
C VAL A 384 58.49 -9.41 -15.49
N ILE A 385 58.63 -8.13 -15.85
CA ILE A 385 59.88 -7.52 -16.29
C ILE A 385 60.62 -6.96 -15.07
N GLY A 386 61.90 -7.31 -14.93
CA GLY A 386 62.74 -6.86 -13.81
C GLY A 386 62.56 -7.68 -12.52
N GLY A 387 61.85 -8.80 -12.61
CA GLY A 387 61.72 -9.79 -11.53
C GLY A 387 62.99 -10.61 -11.31
N ALA A 388 63.26 -11.00 -10.07
CA ALA A 388 64.38 -11.87 -9.76
C ALA A 388 64.12 -13.26 -10.38
N VAL A 389 65.06 -13.74 -11.22
CA VAL A 389 65.02 -15.10 -11.76
C VAL A 389 65.22 -16.07 -10.58
N SER A 390 64.14 -16.71 -10.12
CA SER A 390 64.22 -17.73 -9.08
C SER A 390 64.84 -19.01 -9.65
N ASN A 391 66.15 -19.16 -9.49
CA ASN A 391 66.78 -20.47 -9.45
C ASN A 391 66.45 -21.11 -8.10
N GLN A 392 65.79 -22.26 -8.14
CA GLN A 392 65.52 -23.08 -6.96
C GLN A 392 66.82 -23.60 -6.32
N SER A 393 66.71 -23.78 -5.01
CA SER A 393 67.56 -24.58 -4.12
C SER A 393 68.74 -23.85 -3.47
N GLU A 394 68.52 -23.36 -2.26
CA GLU A 394 69.41 -23.73 -1.16
C GLU A 394 68.65 -23.78 0.17
N LYS A 395 68.73 -24.94 0.83
CA LYS A 395 68.27 -25.17 2.21
C LYS A 395 69.11 -24.30 3.13
N VAL A 396 68.50 -23.36 3.84
CA VAL A 396 69.12 -22.73 5.01
C VAL A 396 68.66 -23.48 6.26
N VAL A 397 69.63 -24.13 6.89
CA VAL A 397 69.55 -24.70 8.23
C VAL A 397 69.52 -23.55 9.22
N VAL A 398 68.52 -23.52 10.10
CA VAL A 398 68.42 -22.56 11.20
C VAL A 398 69.24 -23.10 12.37
N GLU A 399 70.40 -22.49 12.62
CA GLU A 399 71.13 -22.61 13.87
C GLU A 399 70.68 -21.49 14.81
N LYS A 400 70.34 -21.88 16.04
CA LYS A 400 69.76 -21.05 17.08
C LYS A 400 70.92 -20.42 17.86
N ALA A 401 71.00 -19.10 17.91
CA ALA A 401 71.88 -18.38 18.83
C ALA A 401 71.05 -17.35 19.60
N ASP A 402 70.89 -17.60 20.90
CA ASP A 402 70.47 -16.63 21.90
C ASP A 402 71.47 -15.48 21.96
N SER A 403 70.97 -14.25 21.95
CA SER A 403 71.56 -13.15 22.72
C SER A 403 70.49 -12.11 22.94
N ASP A 404 70.01 -12.08 24.18
CA ASP A 404 69.27 -10.98 24.76
C ASP A 404 70.01 -9.66 24.55
N GLN A 405 69.37 -8.68 23.91
CA GLN A 405 69.44 -7.27 24.31
C GLN A 405 68.11 -6.57 24.01
N GLU A 406 67.49 -6.13 25.10
CA GLU A 406 66.32 -5.29 25.20
C GLU A 406 66.64 -3.86 24.74
N GLU A 407 65.90 -3.34 23.75
CA GLU A 407 65.60 -1.91 23.58
C GLU A 407 64.18 -1.73 23.02
N PRO A 408 63.49 -0.62 23.34
CA PRO A 408 62.09 -0.64 23.74
C PRO A 408 61.08 -0.46 22.59
N LEU A 409 59.89 -1.02 22.81
CA LEU A 409 58.68 -0.81 22.01
C LEU A 409 58.35 0.69 21.85
N PRO A 410 57.95 1.16 20.65
CA PRO A 410 57.32 2.46 20.53
C PRO A 410 55.97 2.43 21.26
N THR A 411 55.86 3.33 22.24
CA THR A 411 54.66 3.66 22.99
C THR A 411 53.55 4.04 22.01
N VAL A 412 52.57 3.15 21.85
CA VAL A 412 51.28 3.51 21.24
C VAL A 412 50.63 4.51 22.18
N SER A 413 50.42 5.72 21.68
CA SER A 413 49.62 6.73 22.37
C SER A 413 48.19 6.22 22.44
N GLU A 414 47.69 6.00 23.66
CA GLU A 414 46.28 5.83 23.93
C GLU A 414 45.53 7.05 23.38
N VAL A 415 44.73 6.85 22.34
CA VAL A 415 43.70 7.80 21.97
C VAL A 415 42.70 7.79 23.12
N SER A 416 42.62 8.94 23.78
CA SER A 416 41.74 9.23 24.91
C SER A 416 40.35 8.67 24.69
N GLY A 417 40.00 7.70 25.54
CA GLY A 417 38.64 7.20 25.67
C GLY A 417 37.67 8.35 25.91
N PHE A 418 36.56 8.31 25.17
CA PHE A 418 35.41 9.17 25.40
C PHE A 418 34.91 8.95 26.84
N SER A 419 35.24 9.88 27.74
CA SER A 419 34.83 9.84 29.14
C SER A 419 33.30 9.89 29.24
N TYR A 420 32.71 8.88 29.90
CA TYR A 420 31.28 8.77 30.22
C TYR A 420 30.77 9.90 31.12
N GLU A 421 31.65 10.75 31.68
CA GLU A 421 31.28 11.85 32.56
C GLU A 421 30.63 13.02 31.80
N ASN A 422 30.93 13.20 30.51
CA ASN A 422 30.35 14.27 29.69
C ASN A 422 28.99 13.91 29.06
N PHE A 423 28.66 12.62 28.98
CA PHE A 423 27.40 12.16 28.38
C PHE A 423 26.21 12.36 29.34
N GLY A 424 26.42 12.14 30.64
CA GLY A 424 25.41 12.41 31.66
C GLY A 424 25.06 13.90 31.76
N LEU A 425 26.06 14.77 31.66
CA LEU A 425 25.89 16.23 31.75
C LEU A 425 25.09 16.78 30.55
N GLY A 426 25.35 16.26 29.34
CA GLY A 426 24.56 16.60 28.14
C GLY A 426 23.09 16.16 28.22
N LEU A 427 22.82 14.99 28.80
CA LEU A 427 21.46 14.48 28.98
C LEU A 427 20.68 15.31 30.01
N PHE A 428 21.34 15.73 31.10
CA PHE A 428 20.73 16.59 32.10
C PHE A 428 20.41 18.00 31.56
N VAL A 429 21.32 18.60 30.80
CA VAL A 429 21.08 19.92 30.17
C VAL A 429 19.96 19.84 29.13
N GLY A 430 19.92 18.78 28.33
CA GLY A 430 18.85 18.54 27.36
C GLY A 430 17.48 18.36 28.03
N ALA A 431 17.40 17.55 29.08
CA ALA A 431 16.16 17.35 29.84
C ALA A 431 15.69 18.63 30.54
N PHE A 432 16.64 19.43 31.07
CA PHE A 432 16.35 20.70 31.72
C PHE A 432 15.82 21.76 30.75
N LEU A 433 16.35 21.81 29.52
CA LEU A 433 15.84 22.70 28.46
C LEU A 433 14.41 22.34 28.04
N VAL A 434 14.10 21.06 27.90
CA VAL A 434 12.74 20.58 27.58
C VAL A 434 11.77 20.88 28.71
N PHE A 435 12.20 20.71 29.96
CA PHE A 435 11.38 21.03 31.14
C PHE A 435 11.08 22.54 31.25
N ILE A 436 12.05 23.40 30.93
CA ILE A 436 11.83 24.85 30.83
C ILE A 436 10.86 25.19 29.70
N LEU A 437 11.00 24.58 28.52
CA LEU A 437 10.11 24.80 27.37
C LEU A 437 8.66 24.37 27.66
N MET A 438 8.47 23.35 28.50
CA MET A 438 7.16 22.85 28.94
C MET A 438 6.52 23.72 30.03
N MET A 439 7.32 24.48 30.79
CA MET A 439 6.86 25.41 31.84
C MET A 439 6.50 26.80 31.30
N ILE A 440 6.85 27.13 30.05
CA ILE A 440 6.42 28.36 29.40
C ILE A 440 4.94 28.23 29.05
N PRO A 441 4.02 29.03 29.63
CA PRO A 441 2.61 28.93 29.32
C PRO A 441 2.40 29.42 27.89
N TRP A 442 2.19 28.48 26.95
CA TRP A 442 1.66 28.78 25.63
C TRP A 442 0.29 29.43 25.79
N LYS A 443 0.27 30.76 25.80
CA LYS A 443 -0.95 31.56 25.70
C LYS A 443 -1.67 31.10 24.43
N ARG A 444 -2.82 30.45 24.63
CA ARG A 444 -3.73 30.03 23.56
C ARG A 444 -4.04 31.25 22.69
N VAL A 445 -3.50 31.25 21.48
CA VAL A 445 -3.83 32.24 20.46
C VAL A 445 -5.31 32.03 20.10
N PRO A 446 -6.20 33.01 20.32
CA PRO A 446 -7.57 32.87 19.86
C PRO A 446 -7.58 32.88 18.33
N LYS A 447 -8.26 31.91 17.72
CA LYS A 447 -8.50 31.89 16.27
C LYS A 447 -9.23 33.18 15.88
N LYS A 448 -8.51 34.10 15.21
CA LYS A 448 -9.11 35.25 14.53
C LYS A 448 -9.91 34.71 13.34
N LYS A 449 -11.14 35.19 13.17
CA LYS A 449 -11.85 35.09 11.89
C LYS A 449 -11.05 35.88 10.87
N ASP A 450 -10.65 35.23 9.78
CA ASP A 450 -9.96 35.85 8.66
C ASP A 450 -10.86 36.92 8.03
N THR A 451 -10.64 38.16 8.43
CA THR A 451 -11.20 39.33 7.75
C THR A 451 -10.11 39.86 6.86
N VAL A 452 -10.28 39.70 5.54
CA VAL A 452 -9.33 40.21 4.54
C VAL A 452 -9.23 41.72 4.72
N SER A 453 -8.02 42.20 5.00
CA SER A 453 -7.76 43.62 5.21
C SER A 453 -7.74 44.36 3.88
N LEU A 454 -8.57 45.39 3.73
CA LEU A 454 -8.60 46.24 2.53
C LEU A 454 -7.31 47.06 2.33
N ALA A 455 -6.40 47.05 3.30
CA ALA A 455 -5.12 47.77 3.24
C ALA A 455 -3.97 46.94 2.66
N ASP A 456 -4.13 45.61 2.56
CA ASP A 456 -3.10 44.73 2.03
C ASP A 456 -3.48 44.25 0.63
N GLU A 457 -2.97 44.97 -0.37
CA GLU A 457 -3.29 44.76 -1.79
C GLU A 457 -2.82 43.37 -2.29
N LYS A 458 -1.78 42.76 -1.68
CA LYS A 458 -1.31 41.41 -2.04
C LYS A 458 -2.27 40.32 -1.58
N SER A 459 -2.79 40.41 -0.36
CA SER A 459 -3.77 39.44 0.12
C SER A 459 -5.14 39.59 -0.57
N LEU A 460 -5.49 40.80 -1.03
CA LEU A 460 -6.67 41.02 -1.87
C LEU A 460 -6.57 40.33 -3.23
N ILE A 461 -5.40 40.36 -3.89
CA ILE A 461 -5.18 39.63 -5.15
C ILE A 461 -5.39 38.13 -4.94
N LEU A 462 -4.77 37.56 -3.89
CA LEU A 462 -4.90 36.14 -3.58
C LEU A 462 -6.36 35.75 -3.23
N PHE A 463 -7.08 36.62 -2.52
CA PHE A 463 -8.48 36.42 -2.19
C PHE A 463 -9.40 36.45 -3.42
N LEU A 464 -9.10 37.30 -4.40
CA LEU A 464 -9.92 37.50 -5.59
C LEU A 464 -9.58 36.53 -6.74
N MET A 465 -8.38 35.93 -6.77
CA MET A 465 -7.93 34.98 -7.79
C MET A 465 -8.93 33.85 -8.11
N PRO A 466 -9.57 33.19 -7.12
CA PRO A 466 -10.54 32.13 -7.39
C PRO A 466 -11.77 32.59 -8.20
N TYR A 467 -12.01 33.91 -8.24
CA TYR A 467 -13.17 34.54 -8.88
C TYR A 467 -12.81 35.29 -10.17
N ILE A 468 -11.63 35.03 -10.76
CA ILE A 468 -11.13 35.68 -11.98
C ILE A 468 -12.06 35.54 -13.20
N ASN A 469 -13.01 34.61 -13.16
CA ASN A 469 -14.02 34.43 -14.21
C ASN A 469 -15.09 35.55 -14.21
N ASP A 470 -15.23 36.32 -13.13
CA ASP A 470 -16.04 37.55 -13.12
C ASP A 470 -15.22 38.68 -13.75
N ALA A 471 -15.73 39.27 -14.85
CA ALA A 471 -15.04 40.30 -15.61
C ALA A 471 -14.64 41.51 -14.73
N GLY A 472 -15.46 41.87 -13.74
CA GLY A 472 -15.14 42.96 -12.82
C GLY A 472 -14.04 42.58 -11.82
N VAL A 473 -13.97 41.32 -11.42
CA VAL A 473 -12.91 40.83 -10.52
C VAL A 473 -11.57 40.77 -11.26
N LYS A 474 -11.58 40.31 -12.52
CA LYS A 474 -10.39 40.27 -13.37
C LYS A 474 -9.77 41.65 -13.54
N GLU A 475 -10.59 42.66 -13.88
CA GLU A 475 -10.14 44.05 -14.03
C GLU A 475 -9.56 44.59 -12.71
N MET A 476 -10.19 44.30 -11.58
CA MET A 476 -9.69 44.72 -10.27
C MET A 476 -8.38 44.03 -9.87
N ILE A 477 -8.16 42.76 -10.24
CA ILE A 477 -6.89 42.05 -10.02
C ILE A 477 -5.78 42.69 -10.87
N GLU A 478 -6.04 42.98 -12.14
CA GLU A 478 -5.06 43.62 -13.03
C GLU A 478 -4.64 45.00 -12.51
N LEU A 479 -5.60 45.80 -12.00
CA LEU A 479 -5.31 47.11 -11.39
C LEU A 479 -4.49 46.98 -10.10
N LEU A 480 -4.79 45.99 -9.25
CA LEU A 480 -4.04 45.72 -8.02
C LEU A 480 -2.62 45.23 -8.33
N GLU A 481 -2.46 44.33 -9.30
CA GLU A 481 -1.14 43.82 -9.73
C GLU A 481 -0.28 44.92 -10.34
N ALA A 482 -0.86 45.79 -11.17
CA ALA A 482 -0.15 46.93 -11.75
C ALA A 482 0.41 47.88 -10.68
N ARG A 483 -0.33 48.10 -9.59
CA ARG A 483 0.13 48.93 -8.48
C ARG A 483 1.16 48.22 -7.59
N VAL A 484 0.93 46.95 -7.26
CA VAL A 484 1.74 46.19 -6.30
C VAL A 484 3.07 45.70 -6.89
N TYR A 485 3.05 45.21 -8.14
CA TYR A 485 4.21 44.58 -8.77
C TYR A 485 4.87 45.46 -9.81
N ASN A 486 4.10 46.28 -10.52
CA ASN A 486 4.62 47.14 -11.59
C ASN A 486 4.85 48.60 -11.13
N GLY A 487 4.50 48.93 -9.89
CA GLY A 487 4.68 50.28 -9.32
C GLY A 487 3.90 51.38 -10.04
N ALA A 488 2.84 51.02 -10.77
CA ALA A 488 2.06 51.95 -11.57
C ALA A 488 1.15 52.83 -10.67
N ASP A 489 1.14 54.14 -10.92
CA ASP A 489 0.26 55.09 -10.22
C ASP A 489 -1.16 55.05 -10.80
N VAL A 490 -1.87 53.96 -10.52
CA VAL A 490 -3.22 53.70 -10.99
C VAL A 490 -4.19 53.87 -9.83
N SER A 491 -5.24 54.68 -9.98
CA SER A 491 -6.23 54.95 -8.92
C SER A 491 -7.26 53.82 -8.79
N ILE A 492 -7.33 53.17 -7.63
CA ILE A 492 -8.28 52.07 -7.35
C ILE A 492 -9.52 52.62 -6.64
N ASP A 493 -10.72 52.36 -7.20
CA ASP A 493 -11.98 52.71 -6.55
C ASP A 493 -12.24 51.81 -5.33
N LYS A 494 -12.01 52.39 -4.15
CA LYS A 494 -12.17 51.71 -2.86
C LYS A 494 -13.61 51.28 -2.56
N LYS A 495 -14.62 51.94 -3.14
CA LYS A 495 -16.04 51.55 -2.94
C LYS A 495 -16.35 50.27 -3.71
N VAL A 496 -15.88 50.18 -4.95
CA VAL A 496 -16.06 48.99 -5.80
C VAL A 496 -15.30 47.80 -5.23
N LEU A 497 -14.03 48.00 -4.83
CA LEU A 497 -13.22 46.97 -4.19
C LEU A 497 -13.89 46.43 -2.91
N LYS A 498 -14.40 47.32 -2.05
CA LYS A 498 -15.10 46.93 -0.82
C LYS A 498 -16.40 46.17 -1.11
N ALA A 499 -17.13 46.52 -2.16
CA ALA A 499 -18.33 45.81 -2.58
C ALA A 499 -18.00 44.40 -3.10
N MET A 500 -16.91 44.24 -3.87
CA MET A 500 -16.45 42.93 -4.35
C MET A 500 -15.98 42.03 -3.20
N VAL A 501 -15.16 42.55 -2.28
CA VAL A 501 -14.73 41.78 -1.11
C VAL A 501 -15.95 41.34 -0.30
N LYS A 502 -16.93 42.22 -0.08
CA LYS A 502 -18.17 41.86 0.63
C LYS A 502 -19.02 40.82 -0.12
N LYS A 503 -19.05 40.85 -1.46
CA LYS A 503 -19.78 39.89 -2.31
C LYS A 503 -19.19 38.48 -2.19
N TYR A 504 -17.86 38.36 -2.09
CA TYR A 504 -17.15 37.08 -2.12
C TYR A 504 -16.66 36.59 -0.75
N GLN A 505 -16.82 37.39 0.30
CA GLN A 505 -16.53 37.02 1.69
C GLN A 505 -17.76 36.47 2.44
N ALA A 506 -18.95 36.51 1.82
CA ALA A 506 -20.24 36.14 2.41
C ALA A 506 -20.58 34.64 2.26
#